data_AF-A0A923V1Q7-F1
#
_entry.id   AF-A0A923V1Q7-F1
#
_cell.length_a   1.000
_cell.length_b   1.000
_cell.length_c   1.000
_cell.angle_alpha   90.00
_cell.angle_beta   90.00
_cell.angle_gamma   90.00
#
_symmetry.space_group_name_H-M   'P 1'
#
loop_
_entity.id
_entity.type
_entity.pdbx_description
1 polymer ?
#
loop_
_entity_poly.entity_id
_entity_poly.type
_entity_poly.pdbx_seq_one_letter_code
_entity_poly.pdbx_strand_id
1 'polypeptide(L)'
;MAQNLKNHLRFFPPFHFLAVPLTLLGLGLSAYQVVQNQSLISWLIILLFFLMFIAVFLGRFFSIKVQDRIIRTEENLRYFILTGTPLPETLTLAQIIALRFASQEEFLALTDRAAKENLSSKEIKETIKNWRADDYRV
;
A
#
# COMPACT_ATOMS: atom_id res chain seq x y z
N MET A 1 -13.28 2.95 15.04
CA MET A 1 -14.22 3.35 13.98
C MET A 1 -14.23 2.27 12.93
N ALA A 2 -15.39 1.92 12.36
CA ALA A 2 -15.44 0.98 11.25
C ALA A 2 -14.76 1.60 10.00
N GLN A 3 -13.97 0.79 9.30
CA GLN A 3 -13.38 1.18 8.02
C GLN A 3 -14.45 1.18 6.92
N ASN A 4 -14.33 2.08 5.96
CA ASN A 4 -15.18 2.23 4.79
C ASN A 4 -14.41 2.92 3.65
N LEU A 5 -15.06 3.08 2.49
CA LEU A 5 -14.46 3.70 1.31
C LEU A 5 -13.77 5.05 1.59
N LYS A 6 -14.30 5.87 2.50
CA LYS A 6 -13.77 7.21 2.78
C LYS A 6 -12.58 7.22 3.74
N ASN A 7 -12.43 6.21 4.59
CA ASN A 7 -11.42 6.21 5.67
C ASN A 7 -10.49 4.97 5.68
N HIS A 8 -10.57 4.10 4.66
CA HIS A 8 -9.69 2.92 4.53
C HIS A 8 -8.21 3.26 4.29
N LEU A 9 -7.90 4.50 3.92
CA LEU A 9 -6.52 4.97 3.75
C LEU A 9 -5.93 5.29 5.13
N ARG A 10 -4.84 4.60 5.48
CA ARG A 10 -4.15 4.78 6.75
C ARG A 10 -2.79 5.43 6.56
N PHE A 11 -2.56 6.52 7.28
CA PHE A 11 -1.25 7.13 7.40
C PHE A 11 -0.57 6.64 8.66
N PHE A 12 0.70 6.25 8.55
CA PHE A 12 1.57 6.02 9.70
C PHE A 12 2.30 7.33 10.03
N PRO A 13 1.96 8.04 11.14
CA PRO A 13 2.43 9.40 11.37
C PRO A 13 3.95 9.58 11.42
N PRO A 14 4.73 8.70 12.08
CA PRO A 14 6.18 8.82 12.09
C PRO A 14 6.82 8.76 10.71
N PHE A 15 6.21 8.03 9.76
CA PHE A 15 6.70 7.97 8.39
C PHE A 15 6.24 9.20 7.58
N HIS A 16 4.94 9.45 7.53
CA HIS A 16 4.36 10.42 6.60
C HIS A 16 4.51 11.88 7.05
N PHE A 17 4.53 12.14 8.37
CA PHE A 17 4.57 13.50 8.92
C PHE A 17 5.88 13.85 9.61
N LEU A 18 6.81 12.89 9.77
CA LEU A 18 8.15 13.15 10.32
C LEU A 18 9.26 12.72 9.34
N ALA A 19 9.42 11.42 9.08
CA ALA A 19 10.55 10.91 8.31
C ALA A 19 10.62 11.47 6.88
N VAL A 20 9.50 11.46 6.14
CA VAL A 20 9.45 11.97 4.77
C VAL A 20 9.68 13.49 4.71
N PRO A 21 8.94 14.34 5.46
CA PRO A 21 9.17 15.78 5.41
C PRO A 21 10.57 16.20 5.85
N LEU A 22 11.12 15.62 6.92
CA LEU A 22 12.45 15.97 7.41
C LEU A 22 13.56 15.56 6.43
N THR A 23 13.41 14.39 5.80
CA THR A 23 14.39 13.94 4.79
C THR A 23 14.36 14.83 3.54
N LEU A 24 13.16 15.24 3.09
CA LEU A 24 13.02 16.17 1.97
C LEU A 24 13.56 17.57 2.29
N LEU A 25 13.28 18.07 3.50
CA LEU A 25 13.82 19.35 3.97
C LEU A 25 15.35 19.31 4.02
N GLY A 26 15.94 18.24 4.57
CA GLY A 26 17.38 18.04 4.61
C GLY A 26 18.02 17.94 3.22
N LEU A 27 17.37 17.24 2.28
CA LEU A 27 17.76 17.22 0.88
C LEU A 27 17.78 18.63 0.26
N GLY A 28 16.72 19.42 0.48
CA GLY A 28 16.64 20.80 -0.03
C GLY A 28 17.71 21.73 0.56
N LEU A 29 17.89 21.68 1.88
CA LEU A 29 18.89 22.50 2.57
C LEU A 29 20.32 22.12 2.19
N SER A 30 20.61 20.82 2.06
CA SER A 30 21.92 20.33 1.62
C SER A 30 22.22 20.71 0.17
N ALA A 31 21.23 20.66 -0.72
CA ALA A 31 21.37 21.14 -2.09
C ALA A 31 21.66 22.65 -2.16
N TYR A 32 20.93 23.46 -1.37
CA TYR A 32 21.23 24.89 -1.24
C TYR A 32 22.66 25.13 -0.73
N GLN A 33 23.10 24.36 0.27
CA GLN A 33 24.45 24.49 0.83
C GLN A 33 25.55 24.15 -0.18
N VAL A 34 25.34 23.16 -1.05
CA VAL A 34 26.28 22.83 -2.13
C VAL A 34 26.42 23.98 -3.13
N VAL A 35 25.32 24.64 -3.47
CA VAL A 35 25.33 25.81 -4.37
C VAL A 35 26.10 26.98 -3.73
N GLN A 36 25.90 27.22 -2.43
CA GLN A 36 26.54 28.33 -1.72
C GLN A 36 28.03 28.07 -1.41
N ASN A 37 28.39 26.82 -1.12
CA ASN A 37 29.73 26.45 -0.71
C ASN A 37 30.08 25.04 -1.23
N GLN A 38 30.92 24.99 -2.27
CA GLN A 38 31.34 23.74 -2.94
C GLN A 38 32.44 22.98 -2.19
N SER A 39 32.33 22.91 -0.86
CA SER A 39 33.24 22.12 -0.03
C SER A 39 32.95 20.63 -0.12
N LEU A 40 33.96 19.80 0.13
CA LEU A 40 33.79 18.34 0.26
C LEU A 40 32.70 17.99 1.28
N ILE A 41 32.61 18.73 2.39
CA ILE A 41 31.61 18.51 3.43
C ILE A 41 30.20 18.73 2.89
N SER A 42 29.96 19.80 2.13
CA SER A 42 28.65 20.07 1.51
C SER A 42 28.20 18.92 0.60
N TRP A 43 29.12 18.39 -0.21
CA TRP A 43 28.88 17.23 -1.08
C TRP A 43 28.59 15.94 -0.31
N LEU A 44 29.29 15.70 0.80
CA LEU A 44 29.03 14.54 1.67
C LEU A 44 27.67 14.63 2.36
N ILE A 45 27.25 15.84 2.77
CA ILE A 45 25.94 16.05 3.41
C ILE A 45 24.80 15.80 2.43
N ILE A 46 24.87 16.32 1.20
CA ILE A 46 23.82 16.04 0.21
C ILE A 46 23.75 14.55 -0.15
N LEU A 47 24.90 13.88 -0.27
CA LEU A 47 24.95 12.44 -0.51
C LEU A 47 24.31 11.66 0.64
N LEU A 48 24.57 12.04 1.89
CA LEU A 48 23.95 11.43 3.07
C LEU A 48 22.42 11.55 3.02
N PHE A 49 21.88 12.74 2.80
CA PHE A 49 20.44 12.94 2.74
C PHE A 49 19.80 12.24 1.53
N PHE A 50 20.52 12.14 0.41
CA PHE A 50 20.08 11.37 -0.75
C PHE A 50 20.01 9.86 -0.44
N LEU A 51 21.02 9.30 0.21
CA LEU A 51 21.00 7.90 0.64
C LEU A 51 19.91 7.63 1.68
N MET A 52 19.68 8.55 2.62
CA MET A 52 18.57 8.47 3.57
C MET A 52 17.21 8.47 2.86
N PHE A 53 17.02 9.34 1.86
CA PHE A 53 15.80 9.37 1.06
C PHE A 53 15.53 8.02 0.38
N ILE A 54 16.56 7.45 -0.25
CA ILE A 54 16.47 6.12 -0.86
C ILE A 54 16.10 5.07 0.19
N ALA A 55 16.75 5.06 1.36
CA ALA A 55 16.49 4.09 2.42
C ALA A 55 15.05 4.16 2.94
N VAL A 56 14.54 5.37 3.22
CA VAL A 56 13.15 5.60 3.66
C VAL A 56 12.16 5.10 2.60
N PHE A 57 12.40 5.42 1.33
CA PHE A 57 11.52 5.01 0.25
C PHE A 57 11.53 3.50 0.00
N LEU A 58 12.72 2.88 -0.03
CA LEU A 58 12.87 1.43 -0.20
C LEU A 58 12.23 0.65 0.94
N GLY A 59 12.38 1.11 2.19
CA GLY A 59 11.71 0.50 3.34
C GLY A 59 10.20 0.44 3.17
N ARG A 60 9.59 1.53 2.70
CA ARG A 60 8.15 1.56 2.40
C ARG A 60 7.78 0.65 1.24
N PHE A 61 8.56 0.67 0.16
CA PHE A 61 8.33 -0.14 -1.03
C PHE A 61 8.37 -1.65 -0.73
N PHE A 62 9.38 -2.10 0.01
CA PHE A 62 9.51 -3.52 0.38
C PHE A 62 8.37 -3.98 1.31
N SER A 63 7.98 -3.14 2.29
CA SER A 63 6.86 -3.46 3.17
C SER A 63 5.55 -3.63 2.38
N ILE A 64 5.24 -2.71 1.45
CA ILE A 64 4.04 -2.80 0.61
C ILE A 64 4.05 -4.08 -0.22
N LYS A 65 5.18 -4.41 -0.88
CA LYS A 65 5.28 -5.63 -1.69
C LYS A 65 5.05 -6.90 -0.88
N VAL A 66 5.60 -6.97 0.34
CA VAL A 66 5.39 -8.13 1.23
C VAL A 66 3.93 -8.22 1.65
N GLN A 67 3.32 -7.10 2.03
CA GLN A 67 1.89 -7.06 2.39
C GLN A 67 1.00 -7.50 1.23
N ASP A 68 1.23 -7.01 0.01
CA ASP A 68 0.42 -7.38 -1.15
C ASP A 68 0.53 -8.88 -1.48
N ARG A 69 1.72 -9.47 -1.31
CA ARG A 69 1.92 -10.92 -1.44
C ARG A 69 1.15 -11.70 -0.37
N ILE A 70 1.20 -11.24 0.88
CA ILE A 70 0.46 -11.85 1.99
C ILE A 70 -1.05 -11.80 1.72
N ILE A 71 -1.58 -10.64 1.35
CA ILE A 71 -3.00 -10.46 1.02
C ILE A 71 -3.43 -11.41 -0.09
N ARG A 72 -2.63 -11.55 -1.16
CA ARG A 72 -2.94 -12.51 -2.23
C ARG A 72 -3.03 -13.93 -1.70
N THR A 73 -2.10 -14.35 -0.84
CA THR A 73 -2.10 -15.68 -0.24
C THR A 73 -3.28 -15.88 0.70
N GLU A 74 -3.60 -14.90 1.55
CA GLU A 74 -4.72 -14.93 2.49
C GLU A 74 -6.07 -15.02 1.78
N GLU A 75 -6.32 -14.17 0.78
CA GLU A 75 -7.59 -14.21 0.03
C GLU A 75 -7.68 -15.47 -0.84
N ASN A 76 -6.57 -15.97 -1.37
CA ASN A 76 -6.57 -17.26 -2.08
C ASN A 76 -6.91 -18.43 -1.15
N LEU A 77 -6.35 -18.44 0.06
CA LEU A 77 -6.67 -19.45 1.07
C LEU A 77 -8.14 -19.33 1.50
N ARG A 78 -8.63 -18.11 1.74
CA ARG A 78 -10.03 -17.84 2.09
C ARG A 78 -10.98 -18.37 1.01
N TYR A 79 -10.71 -18.09 -0.26
CA TYR A 79 -11.51 -18.57 -1.37
C TYR A 79 -11.44 -20.10 -1.51
N PHE A 80 -10.25 -20.69 -1.32
CA PHE A 80 -10.05 -22.14 -1.38
C PHE A 80 -10.81 -22.87 -0.27
N ILE A 81 -10.82 -22.35 0.97
CA ILE A 81 -11.59 -22.92 2.08
C ILE A 81 -13.09 -22.93 1.77
N LEU A 82 -13.58 -21.91 1.07
CA LEU A 82 -15.01 -21.75 0.76
C LEU A 82 -15.47 -22.55 -0.48
N THR A 83 -14.60 -22.74 -1.46
CA THR A 83 -14.98 -23.32 -2.77
C THR A 83 -14.27 -24.63 -3.12
N GLY A 84 -13.17 -24.95 -2.44
CA GLY A 84 -12.28 -26.07 -2.78
C GLY A 84 -11.40 -25.81 -4.01
N THR A 85 -11.40 -24.61 -4.57
CA THR A 85 -10.66 -24.24 -5.78
C THR A 85 -9.82 -22.98 -5.55
N PRO A 86 -8.70 -22.78 -6.27
CA PRO A 86 -7.93 -21.55 -6.16
C PRO A 86 -8.73 -20.34 -6.68
N LEU A 87 -8.33 -19.13 -6.28
CA LEU A 87 -8.90 -17.89 -6.82
C LEU A 87 -8.78 -17.87 -8.36
N PRO A 88 -9.77 -17.31 -9.08
CA PRO A 88 -9.68 -17.15 -10.52
C PRO A 88 -8.40 -16.40 -10.93
N GLU A 89 -7.61 -16.99 -11.85
CA GLU A 89 -6.37 -16.38 -12.35
C GLU A 89 -6.62 -15.10 -13.16
N THR A 90 -7.85 -14.86 -13.58
CA THR A 90 -8.29 -13.63 -14.25
C THR A 90 -8.25 -12.41 -13.33
N LEU A 91 -8.22 -12.60 -12.00
CA LEU A 91 -8.16 -11.51 -11.04
C LEU A 91 -6.74 -10.95 -10.93
N THR A 92 -6.63 -9.65 -11.14
CA THR A 92 -5.42 -8.88 -10.87
C THR A 92 -5.17 -8.73 -9.37
N LEU A 93 -3.91 -8.52 -8.99
CA LEU A 93 -3.53 -8.25 -7.60
C LEU A 93 -4.31 -7.07 -6.99
N ALA A 94 -4.56 -6.01 -7.76
CA ALA A 94 -5.31 -4.86 -7.29
C ALA A 94 -6.78 -5.19 -6.97
N GLN A 95 -7.42 -6.06 -7.77
CA GLN A 95 -8.77 -6.55 -7.50
C GLN A 95 -8.80 -7.43 -6.24
N ILE A 96 -7.82 -8.33 -6.08
CA ILE A 96 -7.69 -9.17 -4.87
C ILE A 96 -7.52 -8.31 -3.61
N ILE A 97 -6.67 -7.27 -3.68
CA ILE A 97 -6.51 -6.29 -2.60
C ILE A 97 -7.80 -5.53 -2.32
N ALA A 98 -8.67 -5.29 -3.30
CA ALA A 98 -9.97 -4.68 -3.05
C ALA A 98 -10.93 -5.66 -2.35
N LEU A 99 -10.97 -6.92 -2.81
CA LEU A 99 -11.84 -7.97 -2.27
C LEU A 99 -11.59 -8.29 -0.79
N ARG A 100 -10.39 -8.01 -0.27
CA ARG A 100 -10.08 -8.18 1.16
C ARG A 100 -11.00 -7.36 2.09
N PHE A 101 -11.62 -6.30 1.58
CA PHE A 101 -12.54 -5.47 2.36
C PHE A 101 -13.96 -6.03 2.36
N ALA A 102 -14.25 -7.04 1.54
CA ALA A 102 -15.56 -7.67 1.49
C ALA A 102 -15.76 -8.61 2.68
N SER A 103 -16.93 -8.48 3.31
CA SER A 103 -17.42 -9.40 4.34
C SER A 103 -17.52 -10.85 3.85
N GLN A 104 -17.71 -11.80 4.77
CA GLN A 104 -17.76 -13.22 4.42
C GLN A 104 -18.99 -13.56 3.56
N GLU A 105 -20.10 -12.87 3.78
CA GLU A 105 -21.38 -13.11 3.12
C GLU A 105 -21.37 -12.67 1.65
N GLU A 106 -20.62 -11.62 1.30
CA GLU A 106 -20.60 -11.07 -0.06
C GLU A 106 -19.32 -11.42 -0.86
N PHE A 107 -18.28 -11.96 -0.20
CA PHE A 107 -16.97 -12.21 -0.81
C PHE A 107 -17.03 -13.09 -2.05
N LEU A 108 -17.70 -14.25 -2.00
CA LEU A 108 -17.77 -15.17 -3.15
C LEU A 108 -18.51 -14.53 -4.32
N ALA A 109 -19.69 -13.96 -4.07
CA ALA A 109 -20.49 -13.31 -5.10
C ALA A 109 -19.74 -12.13 -5.75
N LEU A 110 -19.02 -11.33 -4.95
CA LEU A 110 -18.26 -10.19 -5.45
C LEU A 110 -16.99 -10.63 -6.21
N THR A 111 -16.34 -11.70 -5.78
CA THR A 111 -15.20 -12.31 -6.49
C THR A 111 -15.62 -12.80 -7.87
N ASP A 112 -16.76 -13.50 -7.95
CA ASP A 112 -17.30 -14.02 -9.20
C ASP A 112 -17.68 -12.91 -10.17
N ARG A 113 -18.33 -11.85 -9.65
CA ARG A 113 -18.65 -10.65 -10.43
C ARG A 113 -17.41 -9.92 -10.90
N ALA A 114 -16.41 -9.73 -10.03
CA ALA A 114 -15.15 -9.09 -10.39
C ALA A 114 -14.45 -9.83 -11.54
N ALA A 115 -14.45 -11.18 -11.51
CA ALA A 115 -13.86 -12.00 -12.54
C ALA A 115 -14.65 -11.99 -13.86
N LYS A 116 -15.98 -11.97 -13.81
CA LYS A 116 -16.86 -12.01 -14.99
C LYS A 116 -17.04 -10.65 -15.66
N GLU A 117 -17.25 -9.60 -14.87
CA GLU A 117 -17.51 -8.23 -15.32
C GLU A 117 -16.21 -7.41 -15.48
N ASN A 118 -15.06 -7.98 -15.11
CA ASN A 118 -13.75 -7.31 -15.11
C ASN A 118 -13.73 -5.98 -14.33
N LEU A 119 -14.36 -5.98 -13.15
CA LEU A 119 -14.51 -4.79 -12.31
C LEU A 119 -13.15 -4.24 -11.87
N SER A 120 -12.96 -2.94 -11.92
CA SER A 120 -11.78 -2.29 -11.35
C SER A 120 -11.74 -2.41 -9.83
N SER A 121 -10.55 -2.30 -9.24
CA SER A 121 -10.37 -2.28 -7.78
C SER A 121 -11.20 -1.19 -7.08
N LYS A 122 -11.49 -0.09 -7.76
CA LYS A 122 -12.34 1.00 -7.26
C LYS A 122 -13.81 0.58 -7.24
N GLU A 123 -14.32 0.05 -8.35
CA GLU A 123 -15.72 -0.41 -8.47
C GLU A 123 -16.01 -1.54 -7.46
N ILE A 124 -15.06 -2.45 -7.25
CA ILE A 124 -15.17 -3.48 -6.21
C ILE A 124 -15.40 -2.82 -4.84
N LYS A 125 -14.53 -1.87 -4.44
CA LYS A 125 -14.66 -1.18 -3.14
C LYS A 125 -15.96 -0.40 -3.00
N GLU A 126 -16.44 0.21 -4.09
CA GLU A 126 -17.71 0.95 -4.11
C GLU A 126 -18.93 0.04 -3.97
N THR A 127 -18.81 -1.22 -4.39
CA THR A 127 -19.91 -2.21 -4.35
C THR A 127 -20.02 -2.92 -2.99
N ILE A 128 -18.97 -2.89 -2.16
CA ILE A 128 -18.95 -3.54 -0.84
C ILE A 128 -19.98 -2.89 0.09
N LYS A 129 -20.92 -3.69 0.58
CA LYS A 129 -21.94 -3.23 1.53
C LYS A 129 -21.47 -3.36 2.97
N ASN A 130 -20.83 -4.49 3.29
CA ASN A 130 -20.38 -4.81 4.64
C ASN A 130 -18.86 -4.85 4.68
N TRP A 131 -18.26 -3.76 5.15
CA TRP A 131 -16.81 -3.61 5.17
C TRP A 131 -16.16 -4.45 6.27
N ARG A 132 -15.24 -5.32 5.88
CA ARG A 132 -14.26 -5.96 6.76
C ARG A 132 -13.09 -5.01 6.96
N ALA A 133 -12.83 -4.59 8.19
CA ALA A 133 -11.68 -3.75 8.51
C ALA A 133 -10.35 -4.49 8.30
N ASP A 134 -9.36 -3.79 7.75
CA ASP A 134 -7.97 -4.23 7.66
C ASP A 134 -7.11 -3.38 8.59
N ASP A 135 -6.98 -3.81 9.84
CA ASP A 135 -6.25 -3.07 10.87
C ASP A 135 -4.76 -3.42 10.92
N TYR A 136 -4.33 -4.43 10.17
CA TYR A 136 -2.93 -4.88 10.11
C TYR A 136 -2.11 -4.12 9.06
N ARG A 137 -2.75 -3.52 8.05
CA ARG A 137 -2.06 -2.68 7.06
C ARG A 137 -1.70 -1.31 7.65
N VAL A 138 -0.45 -0.93 7.43
CA VAL A 138 0.18 0.38 7.76
C VAL A 138 0.81 0.95 6.51
#